data_AF-A0A538SRC8-F1
#
_entry.id   AF-A0A538SRC8-F1
#
_cell.length_a   1.000
_cell.length_b   1.000
_cell.length_c   1.000
_cell.angle_alpha   90.00
_cell.angle_beta   90.00
_cell.angle_gamma   90.00
#
_symmetry.space_group_name_H-M   'P 1'
#
loop_
_entity.id
_entity.type
_entity.pdbx_description
1 polymer ?
#
loop_
_entity_poly.entity_id
_entity_poly.type
_entity_poly.pdbx_seq_one_letter_code
_entity_poly.pdbx_strand_id
1 'polypeptide(L)'
;MGRQLYFWSVARLGESPLAAHLANLALFMAILALLFELVRRLAGVRPALLGASFVALHYAADVPVRWASGSQDLIAVAAALGALRLLQSGRGAWASAALVPGLLAKETVVMT
;
A
#
# COMPACT_ATOMS: atom_id res chain seq x y z
N MET A 1 -8.72 -2.18 -8.57
CA MET A 1 -10.05 -2.82 -8.40
C MET A 1 -11.05 -1.74 -8.03
N GLY A 2 -12.15 -1.59 -8.79
CA GLY A 2 -13.19 -0.63 -8.41
C GLY A 2 -13.75 -0.92 -7.01
N ARG A 3 -14.23 0.11 -6.32
CA ARG A 3 -14.73 0.05 -4.93
C ARG A 3 -15.70 -1.12 -4.71
N GLN A 4 -16.63 -1.32 -5.65
CA GLN A 4 -17.63 -2.38 -5.59
C GLN A 4 -17.04 -3.79 -5.69
N LEU A 5 -16.06 -4.00 -6.58
CA LEU A 5 -15.39 -5.30 -6.71
C LEU A 5 -14.56 -5.61 -5.45
N TYR A 6 -13.92 -4.59 -4.87
CA TYR A 6 -13.19 -4.74 -3.61
C TYR A 6 -14.13 -5.17 -2.47
N PHE A 7 -15.21 -4.42 -2.21
CA PHE A 7 -16.17 -4.76 -1.16
C PHE A 7 -16.90 -6.09 -1.40
N TRP A 8 -17.20 -6.44 -2.65
CA TRP A 8 -17.75 -7.75 -3.01
C TRP A 8 -16.79 -8.88 -2.67
N SER A 9 -15.49 -8.70 -2.91
CA SER A 9 -14.46 -9.70 -2.59
C SER A 9 -14.36 -9.91 -1.08
N VAL A 10 -14.33 -8.81 -0.32
CA VAL A 10 -14.32 -8.83 1.14
C VAL A 10 -15.56 -9.53 1.69
N ALA A 11 -16.74 -9.25 1.14
CA ALA A 11 -18.00 -9.87 1.56
C ALA A 11 -18.05 -11.39 1.30
N ARG A 12 -17.29 -11.90 0.31
CA ARG A 12 -17.25 -13.35 0.01
C ARG A 12 -16.15 -14.13 0.72
N LEU A 13 -15.07 -13.48 1.14
CA LEU A 13 -13.88 -14.16 1.69
C LEU A 13 -13.92 -14.38 3.21
N GLY A 14 -15.01 -13.99 3.87
CA GLY A 14 -15.28 -14.30 5.27
C GLY A 14 -15.27 -13.07 6.17
N GLU A 15 -16.35 -12.91 6.95
CA GLU A 15 -16.63 -11.77 7.83
C GLU A 15 -15.83 -11.82 9.14
N SER A 16 -14.51 -12.04 9.09
CA SER A 16 -13.68 -11.97 10.31
C SER A 16 -13.04 -10.59 10.44
N PRO A 17 -13.48 -9.76 11.41
CA PRO A 17 -12.84 -8.47 11.68
C PRO A 17 -11.35 -8.63 11.96
N LEU A 18 -10.97 -9.69 12.69
CA LEU A 18 -9.58 -9.97 13.01
C LEU A 18 -8.76 -10.22 11.74
N ALA A 19 -9.27 -11.03 10.80
CA ALA A 19 -8.56 -11.31 9.55
C ALA A 19 -8.36 -10.03 8.72
N ALA A 20 -9.36 -9.15 8.68
CA ALA A 20 -9.26 -7.87 7.98
C ALA A 20 -8.19 -6.96 8.61
N HIS A 21 -8.15 -6.83 9.94
CA HIS A 21 -7.14 -6.02 10.62
C HIS A 21 -5.73 -6.61 10.48
N LEU A 22 -5.57 -7.93 10.53
CA LEU A 22 -4.29 -8.59 10.30
C LEU A 22 -3.79 -8.37 8.87
N ALA A 23 -4.69 -8.44 7.87
CA ALA A 23 -4.36 -8.14 6.49
C ALA A 23 -3.91 -6.68 6.32
N ASN A 24 -4.62 -5.74 6.93
CA ASN A 24 -4.25 -4.33 6.93
C ASN A 24 -2.88 -4.10 7.59
N LEU A 25 -2.66 -4.70 8.76
CA LEU A 25 -1.39 -4.58 9.47
C LEU A 25 -0.24 -5.14 8.63
N ALA A 26 -0.43 -6.31 8.00
CA ALA A 26 0.58 -6.91 7.12
C ALA A 26 0.89 -6.01 5.91
N LEU A 27 -0.13 -5.44 5.26
CA LEU A 27 0.05 -4.48 4.18
C LEU A 27 0.79 -3.22 4.65
N PHE A 28 0.44 -2.69 5.83
CA PHE A 28 1.11 -1.52 6.39
C PHE A 28 2.58 -1.79 6.68
N MET A 29 2.92 -2.95 7.26
CA MET A 29 4.31 -3.35 7.46
C MET A 29 5.08 -3.48 6.15
N ALA A 30 4.45 -4.00 5.09
CA ALA A 30 5.05 -4.07 3.76
C ALA A 30 5.31 -2.68 3.17
N ILE A 31 4.39 -1.73 3.35
CA ILE A 31 4.55 -0.33 2.94
C ILE A 31 5.75 0.30 3.65
N LEU A 32 5.88 0.12 4.97
CA LEU A 32 7.01 0.65 5.73
C LEU A 32 8.35 0.06 5.27
N ALA A 33 8.39 -1.25 5.01
CA ALA A 33 9.58 -1.92 4.51
C ALA A 33 9.99 -1.41 3.11
N LEU A 34 9.02 -1.25 2.20
CA LEU A 34 9.25 -0.71 0.86
C LEU A 34 9.72 0.75 0.90
N LEU A 35 9.07 1.59 1.72
CA LEU A 35 9.45 2.98 1.91
C LEU A 35 10.86 3.08 2.46
N PHE A 36 11.17 2.32 3.51
CA PHE A 36 12.51 2.26 4.08
C PHE A 36 13.55 1.89 3.02
N GLU A 37 13.31 0.83 2.24
CA GLU A 37 14.25 0.38 1.23
C GLU A 37 14.46 1.42 0.10
N LEU A 38 13.39 2.07 -0.35
CA LEU A 38 13.45 3.12 -1.36
C LEU A 38 14.25 4.33 -0.87
N VAL A 39 13.92 4.84 0.32
CA VAL A 39 14.62 5.99 0.90
C VAL A 39 16.07 5.64 1.25
N ARG A 40 16.33 4.41 1.72
CA ARG A 40 17.69 3.92 2.03
C ARG A 40 18.59 3.96 0.81
N ARG A 41 18.07 3.57 -0.36
CA ARG A 41 18.82 3.61 -1.63
C ARG A 41 19.08 5.03 -2.12
N LEU A 42 18.20 5.98 -1.82
CA LEU A 42 18.28 7.35 -2.32
C LEU A 42 19.08 8.28 -1.40
N ALA A 43 18.92 8.13 -0.08
CA ALA A 43 19.39 9.08 0.92
C ALA A 43 20.12 8.42 2.11
N GLY A 44 20.27 7.10 2.10
CA GLY A 44 20.95 6.34 3.17
C GLY A 44 20.04 5.95 4.34
N VAL A 45 20.63 5.27 5.32
CA VAL A 45 19.89 4.58 6.40
C VAL A 45 19.18 5.53 7.36
N ARG A 46 19.82 6.64 7.77
CA ARG A 46 19.23 7.56 8.75
C ARG A 46 17.95 8.24 8.23
N PRO A 47 17.93 8.82 7.01
CA PRO A 47 16.69 9.35 6.45
C PRO A 47 15.61 8.29 6.26
N ALA A 48 16.01 7.06 5.93
CA ALA A 48 15.07 5.94 5.78
C ALA A 48 14.39 5.58 7.09
N LEU A 49 15.15 5.49 8.19
CA LEU A 49 14.60 5.27 9.53
C LEU A 49 13.64 6.40 9.92
N LEU A 50 14.06 7.66 9.76
CA LEU A 50 13.22 8.82 10.08
C LEU A 50 11.91 8.83 9.27
N GLY A 51 11.99 8.61 7.95
CA GLY A 51 10.82 8.58 7.08
C GLY A 51 9.86 7.43 7.39
N ALA A 52 10.39 6.22 7.60
CA ALA A 52 9.58 5.06 7.96
C ALA A 52 8.94 5.23 9.35
N SER A 53 9.68 5.70 10.36
CA SER A 53 9.15 5.97 11.69
C SER A 53 8.12 7.09 11.69
N PHE A 54 8.33 8.14 10.89
CA PHE A 54 7.34 9.21 10.72
C PHE A 54 6.01 8.62 10.22
N VAL A 55 6.03 7.84 9.13
CA VAL A 55 4.81 7.22 8.59
C VAL A 55 4.20 6.21 9.56
N ALA A 56 5.02 5.39 10.23
CA ALA A 56 4.57 4.37 11.17
C ALA A 56 3.81 4.94 12.37
N LEU A 57 4.20 6.15 12.81
CA LEU A 57 3.66 6.80 14.01
C LEU A 57 2.73 7.97 13.68
N HIS A 58 2.50 8.26 12.39
CA HIS A 58 1.63 9.35 12.00
C HIS A 58 0.16 8.97 12.18
N TYR A 59 -0.64 9.87 12.74
CA TYR A 59 -2.07 9.63 13.02
C TYR A 59 -2.88 9.24 11.77
N ALA A 60 -2.46 9.68 10.58
CA ALA A 60 -3.15 9.32 9.34
C ALA A 60 -3.08 7.81 9.02
N ALA A 61 -2.18 7.05 9.67
CA ALA A 61 -2.12 5.60 9.55
C ALA A 61 -3.25 4.87 10.32
N ASP A 62 -3.89 5.53 11.30
CA ASP A 62 -4.92 4.88 12.13
C ASP A 62 -6.10 4.40 11.29
N VAL A 63 -6.59 5.25 10.39
CA VAL A 63 -7.75 4.95 9.54
C VAL A 63 -7.48 3.75 8.61
N PRO A 64 -6.43 3.76 7.76
CA PRO A 64 -6.19 2.66 6.83
C PRO A 64 -5.87 1.33 7.53
N VAL A 65 -5.28 1.35 8.73
CA VAL A 65 -4.94 0.14 9.47
C VAL A 65 -6.15 -0.40 10.25
N ARG A 66 -6.85 0.46 10.98
CA ARG A 66 -7.94 0.05 11.89
C ARG A 66 -9.28 -0.11 11.22
N TRP A 67 -9.51 0.41 10.02
CA TRP A 67 -10.78 0.21 9.32
C TRP A 67 -10.63 -0.95 8.35
N ALA A 68 -11.52 -1.93 8.40
CA ALA A 68 -11.46 -3.09 7.49
C ALA A 68 -11.42 -2.65 6.01
N SER A 69 -12.14 -1.60 5.65
CA SER A 69 -12.13 -0.99 4.31
C SER A 69 -10.83 -0.24 3.95
N GLY A 70 -10.01 0.12 4.94
CA GLY A 70 -8.74 0.85 4.78
C GLY A 70 -7.68 0.09 3.97
N SER A 71 -7.83 -1.23 3.92
CA SER A 71 -7.19 -2.17 2.99
C SER A 71 -7.09 -1.64 1.54
N GLN A 72 -8.12 -0.94 1.03
CA GLN A 72 -8.10 -0.41 -0.34
C GLN A 72 -7.00 0.65 -0.54
N ASP A 73 -6.85 1.57 0.42
CA ASP A 73 -5.80 2.59 0.40
C ASP A 73 -4.42 1.96 0.63
N LEU A 74 -4.32 0.98 1.54
CA LEU A 74 -3.06 0.26 1.79
C LEU A 74 -2.59 -0.50 0.55
N ILE A 75 -3.48 -1.20 -0.16
CA ILE A 75 -3.15 -1.89 -1.42
C ILE A 75 -2.66 -0.88 -2.46
N ALA A 76 -3.30 0.29 -2.58
CA ALA A 76 -2.88 1.32 -3.52
C ALA A 76 -1.47 1.85 -3.24
N VAL A 77 -1.16 2.15 -1.97
CA VAL A 77 0.16 2.63 -1.56
C VAL A 77 1.22 1.55 -1.72
N ALA A 78 0.93 0.30 -1.31
CA ALA A 78 1.84 -0.83 -1.48
C ALA A 78 2.16 -1.08 -2.96
N ALA A 79 1.15 -1.01 -3.83
CA ALA A 79 1.29 -1.13 -5.27
C ALA A 79 2.16 -0.02 -5.86
N ALA A 80 1.94 1.24 -5.46
CA ALA A 80 2.74 2.39 -5.93
C ALA A 80 4.22 2.27 -5.52
N LEU A 81 4.50 1.95 -4.24
CA LEU A 81 5.87 1.75 -3.77
C LEU A 81 6.53 0.52 -4.40
N GLY A 82 5.78 -0.56 -4.59
CA GLY A 82 6.23 -1.76 -5.30
C GLY A 82 6.61 -1.46 -6.75
N ALA A 83 5.80 -0.66 -7.45
CA ALA A 83 6.09 -0.21 -8.82
C ALA A 83 7.37 0.63 -8.88
N LEU A 84 7.56 1.59 -7.95
CA LEU A 84 8.80 2.36 -7.85
C LEU A 84 10.01 1.47 -7.60
N ARG A 85 9.88 0.46 -6.74
CA ARG A 85 10.96 -0.49 -6.45
C ARG A 85 11.33 -1.36 -7.65
N LEU A 86 10.33 -1.76 -8.44
CA LEU A 86 10.51 -2.51 -9.68
C LEU A 86 11.17 -1.64 -10.76
N LEU A 87 10.76 -0.38 -10.87
CA LEU A 87 11.36 0.58 -11.80
C LEU A 87 12.85 0.81 -11.48
N GLN A 88 13.20 1.01 -10.20
CA GLN A 88 14.60 1.10 -9.76
C GLN A 88 15.42 -0.17 -10.04
N SER A 89 14.77 -1.32 -10.23
CA SER A 89 15.44 -2.59 -10.57
C SER A 89 15.54 -2.86 -12.08
N GLY A 90 15.17 -1.92 -12.94
CA GLY A 90 15.18 -2.08 -14.40
C GLY A 90 14.03 -2.94 -14.94
N ARG A 91 13.06 -3.33 -14.10
CA ARG A 91 11.94 -4.20 -14.46
C ARG A 91 10.70 -3.39 -14.83
N GLY A 92 10.85 -2.46 -15.78
CA GLY A 92 9.81 -1.48 -16.15
C GLY A 92 8.46 -2.10 -16.53
N ALA A 93 8.45 -3.21 -17.26
CA ALA A 93 7.20 -3.91 -17.62
C ALA A 93 6.41 -4.41 -16.40
N TRP A 94 7.12 -4.92 -15.37
CA TRP A 94 6.51 -5.34 -14.11
C TRP A 94 6.09 -4.16 -13.25
N ALA A 95 6.80 -3.02 -13.34
CA ALA A 95 6.41 -1.79 -12.65
C ALA A 95 5.06 -1.27 -13.17
N SER A 96 4.84 -1.26 -14.48
CA SER A 96 3.55 -0.92 -15.09
C SER A 96 2.44 -1.86 -14.63
N ALA A 97 2.70 -3.17 -14.62
CA ALA A 97 1.74 -4.16 -14.14
C ALA A 97 1.40 -4.01 -12.64
N ALA A 98 2.36 -3.60 -11.80
CA ALA A 98 2.14 -3.34 -10.38
C ALA A 98 1.40 -2.01 -10.12
N LEU A 99 1.56 -1.01 -11.00
CA LEU A 99 0.86 0.27 -10.93
C LEU A 99 -0.64 0.16 -11.25
N VAL A 100 -1.01 -0.73 -12.18
CA VAL A 100 -2.39 -0.91 -12.65
C VAL A 100 -3.37 -1.25 -11.51
N PRO A 101 -3.10 -2.21 -10.59
CA PRO A 101 -3.96 -2.46 -9.43
C PRO A 101 -4.13 -1.25 -8.52
N GLY A 102 -3.07 -0.47 -8.30
CA GLY A 102 -3.07 0.72 -7.43
C GLY A 102 -3.83 1.89 -8.04
N LEU A 103 -3.66 2.16 -9.34
CA LEU A 103 -4.44 3.13 -10.10
C LEU A 103 -5.93 2.76 -10.11
N LEU A 104 -6.23 1.48 -10.32
CA LEU A 104 -7.60 0.98 -10.34
C LEU A 104 -8.21 0.87 -8.94
N ALA A 105 -7.44 1.00 -7.85
CA ALA A 105 -7.94 0.92 -6.47
C ALA A 105 -8.62 2.21 -6.01
N LYS A 106 -8.51 3.32 -6.76
CA LYS A 106 -9.33 4.52 -6.54
C LYS A 106 -9.78 5.07 -7.89
N GLU A 107 -11.08 5.06 -8.14
CA GLU A 107 -11.70 5.61 -9.36
C GLU A 107 -11.33 7.08 -9.57
N THR A 108 -11.00 7.81 -8.50
CA THR A 108 -10.58 9.21 -8.54
C THR A 108 -9.23 9.45 -9.24
N VAL A 109 -8.36 8.45 -9.38
CA VAL A 109 -7.05 8.65 -10.04
C VAL A 109 -7.14 8.61 -11.56
N VAL A 110 -8.22 8.02 -12.10
CA VAL A 110 -8.45 7.90 -13.55
C VAL A 110 -9.37 9.02 -14.07
N MET A 111 -10.11 9.71 -13.20
CA MET A 111 -11.15 10.68 -13.57
C MET A 111 -10.81 12.15 -13.28
N THR A 112 -9.57 12.47 -12.92
CA THR A 112 -9.05 13.86 -12.91
C THR A 112 -8.27 14.13 -14.18
#